data_AF-K0NZ53-F1
#
_entry.id   AF-K0NZ53-F1
#
_cell.length_a   1.000
_cell.length_b   1.000
_cell.length_c   1.000
_cell.angle_alpha   90.00
_cell.angle_beta   90.00
_cell.angle_gamma   90.00
#
_symmetry.space_group_name_H-M   'P 1'
#
loop_
_entity.id
_entity.type
_entity.pdbx_description
1 polymer ?
#
loop_
_entity_poly.entity_id
_entity_poly.type
_entity_poly.pdbx_seq_one_letter_code
_entity_poly.pdbx_strand_id
1 'polypeptide(L)'
;MADLPNFLGPVFEKACREWTWRQDDLPFDPQEISSWWGYNPTLKRQDDVDLVAVSYDKKEAIIVECKWCKAEKLSPQILDTLRSRAALLSSNSASRKSTSISLLKRAAFLLKNWLKAKELD
;
A
#
# COMPACT_ATOMS: atom_id res chain seq x y z
N MET A 1 0.04 -23.66 17.20
CA MET A 1 -0.33 -23.11 15.88
C MET A 1 0.42 -21.80 15.66
N ALA A 2 1.70 -21.85 15.26
CA ALA A 2 2.51 -20.64 15.04
C ALA A 2 2.41 -20.10 13.58
N ASP A 3 1.90 -20.90 12.64
CA ASP A 3 1.91 -20.57 11.21
C ASP A 3 0.64 -19.90 10.66
N LEU A 4 -0.36 -19.66 11.51
CA LEU A 4 -1.61 -19.04 11.06
C LEU A 4 -1.39 -17.66 10.39
N PRO A 5 -0.50 -16.77 10.89
CA PRO A 5 -0.20 -15.52 10.20
C PRO A 5 0.47 -15.70 8.84
N ASN A 6 1.39 -16.65 8.70
CA ASN A 6 2.08 -16.94 7.43
C ASN A 6 1.10 -17.48 6.39
N PHE A 7 0.15 -18.30 6.81
CA PHE A 7 -0.91 -18.81 5.96
C PHE A 7 -1.92 -17.71 5.56
N LEU A 8 -2.33 -16.86 6.52
CA LEU A 8 -3.36 -15.85 6.28
C LEU A 8 -2.85 -14.59 5.58
N GLY A 9 -1.54 -14.30 5.65
CA GLY A 9 -0.94 -13.13 5.00
C GLY A 9 -1.25 -13.03 3.51
N PRO A 10 -0.88 -14.04 2.69
CA PRO A 10 -1.15 -14.04 1.25
C PRO A 10 -2.64 -14.00 0.91
N VAL A 11 -3.48 -14.68 1.70
CA VAL A 11 -4.95 -14.65 1.53
C VAL A 11 -5.48 -13.24 1.79
N PHE A 12 -4.97 -12.58 2.82
CA PHE A 12 -5.36 -11.21 3.16
C PHE A 12 -4.87 -10.20 2.11
N GLU A 13 -3.66 -10.34 1.59
CA GLU A 13 -3.15 -9.49 0.49
C GLU A 13 -4.04 -9.61 -0.76
N LYS A 14 -4.45 -10.84 -1.11
CA LYS A 14 -5.41 -11.05 -2.21
C LYS A 14 -6.75 -10.36 -1.93
N ALA A 15 -7.27 -10.45 -0.70
CA ALA A 15 -8.51 -9.77 -0.33
C ALA A 15 -8.39 -8.23 -0.40
N CYS A 16 -7.24 -7.68 0.03
CA CYS A 16 -6.94 -6.26 -0.12
C CYS A 16 -6.91 -5.83 -1.58
N ARG A 17 -6.28 -6.61 -2.47
CA ARG A 17 -6.25 -6.33 -3.91
C ARG A 17 -7.66 -6.26 -4.53
N GLU A 18 -8.49 -7.27 -4.24
CA GLU A 18 -9.87 -7.33 -4.70
C GLU A 18 -10.73 -6.19 -4.16
N TRP A 19 -10.49 -5.77 -2.92
CA TRP A 19 -11.18 -4.63 -2.32
C TRP A 19 -10.78 -3.32 -2.97
N THR A 20 -9.48 -3.10 -3.21
CA THR A 20 -8.97 -1.90 -3.89
C THR A 20 -9.57 -1.78 -5.29
N TRP A 21 -9.71 -2.89 -6.03
CA TRP A 21 -10.38 -2.90 -7.34
C TRP A 21 -11.86 -2.46 -7.30
N ARG A 22 -12.54 -2.63 -6.16
CA ARG A 22 -13.97 -2.36 -6.00
C ARG A 22 -14.26 -1.07 -5.23
N GLN A 23 -13.25 -0.28 -4.89
CA GLN A 23 -13.45 0.99 -4.19
C GLN A 23 -13.80 2.09 -5.18
N ASP A 24 -15.00 2.64 -5.04
CA ASP A 24 -15.49 3.74 -5.86
C ASP A 24 -14.94 5.12 -5.40
N ASP A 25 -14.29 5.19 -4.23
CA ASP A 25 -13.81 6.44 -3.60
C ASP A 25 -12.29 6.62 -3.66
N LEU A 26 -11.61 5.91 -4.56
CA LEU A 26 -10.18 6.10 -4.79
C LEU A 26 -9.89 7.45 -5.47
N PRO A 27 -8.70 8.04 -5.24
CA PRO A 27 -8.27 9.26 -5.92
C PRO A 27 -8.28 9.17 -7.46
N PHE A 28 -8.17 7.97 -8.01
CA PHE A 28 -8.25 7.65 -9.45
C PHE A 28 -8.67 6.20 -9.64
N ASP A 29 -9.18 5.86 -10.82
CA ASP A 29 -9.47 4.48 -11.23
C ASP A 29 -8.17 3.73 -11.55
N PRO A 30 -7.83 2.66 -10.80
CA PRO A 30 -6.64 1.87 -11.09
C PRO A 30 -6.72 1.21 -12.45
N GLN A 31 -5.66 1.30 -13.25
CA GLN A 31 -5.51 0.50 -14.47
C GLN A 31 -4.84 -0.85 -14.18
N GLU A 32 -3.97 -0.87 -13.18
CA GLU A 32 -3.25 -2.07 -12.75
C GLU A 32 -3.07 -2.00 -11.23
N ILE A 33 -3.21 -3.16 -10.57
CA ILE A 33 -2.84 -3.35 -9.18
C ILE A 33 -1.89 -4.55 -9.13
N SER A 34 -0.62 -4.32 -8.80
CA SER A 34 0.45 -5.32 -8.74
C SER A 34 1.25 -5.18 -7.43
N SER A 35 2.00 -6.21 -7.04
CA SER A 35 2.98 -6.07 -5.95
C SER A 35 4.26 -5.47 -6.52
N TRP A 36 5.04 -4.76 -5.70
CA TRP A 36 6.31 -4.18 -6.15
C TRP A 36 7.49 -4.71 -5.35
N TRP A 37 8.59 -4.96 -6.04
CA TRP A 37 9.89 -5.34 -5.49
C TRP A 37 10.96 -4.48 -6.14
N GLY A 38 11.86 -3.92 -5.33
CA GLY A 38 12.97 -3.15 -5.87
C GLY A 38 14.05 -2.82 -4.86
N TYR A 39 15.18 -2.33 -5.38
CA TYR A 39 16.32 -1.96 -4.56
C TYR A 39 16.05 -0.67 -3.79
N ASN A 40 16.21 -0.72 -2.47
CA ASN A 40 16.18 0.43 -1.58
C ASN A 40 17.63 0.90 -1.35
N PRO A 41 18.05 2.05 -1.93
CA PRO A 41 19.42 2.55 -1.79
C PRO A 41 19.76 3.04 -0.39
N THR A 42 18.74 3.46 0.40
CA THR A 42 18.92 3.89 1.79
C THR A 42 19.24 2.70 2.68
N LEU A 43 18.49 1.60 2.55
CA LEU A 43 18.71 0.38 3.32
C LEU A 43 19.76 -0.57 2.70
N LYS A 44 20.20 -0.27 1.47
CA LYS A 44 21.11 -1.07 0.65
C LYS A 44 20.68 -2.53 0.49
N ARG A 45 19.38 -2.78 0.32
CA ARG A 45 18.79 -4.13 0.14
C ARG A 45 17.53 -4.08 -0.73
N GLN A 46 17.03 -5.25 -1.15
CA GLN A 46 15.70 -5.36 -1.75
C GLN A 46 14.63 -5.03 -0.72
N ASP A 47 13.57 -4.38 -1.19
CA ASP A 47 12.42 -3.96 -0.40
C ASP A 47 11.16 -4.20 -1.23
N ASP A 48 10.02 -4.25 -0.54
CA ASP A 48 8.76 -4.68 -1.11
C ASP A 48 7.60 -3.75 -0.72
N VAL A 49 6.58 -3.72 -1.58
CA VAL A 49 5.28 -3.13 -1.29
C VAL A 49 4.21 -4.14 -1.70
N ASP A 50 3.33 -4.47 -0.77
CA ASP A 50 2.32 -5.53 -0.97
C ASP A 50 1.43 -5.24 -2.19
N LEU A 51 0.92 -4.00 -2.32
CA LEU A 51 0.16 -3.58 -3.51
C LEU A 51 0.54 -2.15 -3.95
N VAL A 52 0.61 -1.96 -5.26
CA VAL A 52 0.73 -0.69 -5.95
C VAL A 52 -0.37 -0.63 -7.00
N ALA A 53 -1.34 0.27 -6.81
CA ALA A 53 -2.34 0.60 -7.81
C ALA A 53 -1.84 1.80 -8.62
N VAL A 54 -1.87 1.73 -9.94
CA VAL A 54 -1.38 2.80 -10.83
C VAL A 54 -2.48 3.31 -11.75
N SER A 55 -2.48 4.62 -12.03
CA SER A 55 -3.39 5.23 -13.00
C SER A 55 -3.09 4.75 -14.42
N TYR A 56 -4.06 4.93 -15.33
CA TYR A 56 -3.90 4.64 -16.77
C TYR A 56 -2.65 5.28 -17.39
N ASP A 57 -2.35 6.53 -17.03
CA ASP A 57 -1.21 7.28 -17.56
C ASP A 57 0.09 7.05 -16.76
N LYS A 58 0.04 6.18 -15.73
CA LYS A 58 1.12 5.79 -14.82
C LYS A 58 1.74 6.96 -14.03
N LYS A 59 1.09 8.13 -14.02
CA LYS A 59 1.57 9.32 -13.31
C LYS A 59 1.17 9.35 -11.84
N GLU A 60 0.19 8.55 -11.47
CA GLU A 60 -0.29 8.43 -10.10
C GLU A 60 -0.17 6.99 -9.62
N ALA A 61 0.13 6.85 -8.33
CA ALA A 61 0.17 5.55 -7.67
C ALA A 61 -0.45 5.63 -6.27
N ILE A 62 -1.17 4.59 -5.88
CA ILE A 62 -1.57 4.31 -4.50
C ILE A 62 -0.75 3.13 -4.05
N ILE A 63 0.00 3.29 -2.97
CA ILE A 63 0.73 2.19 -2.36
C ILE A 63 -0.03 1.68 -1.15
N VAL A 64 -0.04 0.36 -0.98
CA VAL A 64 -0.77 -0.31 0.08
C VAL A 64 0.12 -1.34 0.76
N GLU A 65 0.19 -1.25 2.08
CA GLU A 65 0.67 -2.33 2.93
C GLU A 65 -0.54 -3.07 3.52
N CYS A 66 -0.49 -4.40 3.51
CA CYS A 66 -1.54 -5.31 3.92
C CYS A 66 -1.11 -6.06 5.18
N LYS A 67 -1.72 -5.74 6.34
CA LYS A 67 -1.47 -6.50 7.57
C LYS A 67 -2.68 -7.19 8.19
N TRP A 68 -2.54 -8.51 8.27
CA TRP A 68 -3.38 -9.38 9.10
C TRP A 68 -2.93 -9.34 10.56
N CYS A 69 -3.36 -8.32 11.29
CA CYS A 69 -3.13 -8.23 12.74
C CYS A 69 -4.30 -7.51 13.43
N LYS A 70 -4.34 -7.57 14.77
CA LYS A 70 -5.23 -6.70 15.55
C LYS A 70 -4.73 -5.25 15.45
N ALA A 71 -5.64 -4.27 15.43
CA ALA A 71 -5.28 -2.86 15.29
C ALA A 71 -4.28 -2.39 16.36
N GLU A 72 -4.46 -2.85 17.62
CA GLU A 72 -3.56 -2.54 18.74
C GLU A 72 -2.12 -3.07 18.57
N LYS A 73 -1.90 -4.03 17.68
CA LYS A 73 -0.58 -4.65 17.43
C LYS A 73 0.17 -4.00 16.28
N LEU A 74 -0.41 -2.98 15.66
CA LEU A 74 0.23 -2.30 14.56
C LEU A 74 1.24 -1.29 15.09
N SER A 75 2.51 -1.46 14.71
CA SER A 75 3.53 -0.47 15.03
C SER A 75 3.25 0.84 14.26
N PRO A 76 3.35 2.01 14.92
CA PRO A 76 3.32 3.31 14.23
C PRO A 76 4.37 3.43 13.12
N GLN A 77 5.51 2.74 13.28
CA GLN A 77 6.63 2.76 12.33
C GLN A 77 6.26 2.23 10.95
N ILE A 78 5.16 1.46 10.83
CA ILE A 78 4.72 0.95 9.52
C ILE A 78 4.38 2.07 8.55
N LEU A 79 3.87 3.21 9.04
CA LEU A 79 3.56 4.36 8.21
C LEU A 79 4.84 5.03 7.69
N ASP A 80 5.88 5.11 8.52
CA ASP A 80 7.16 5.68 8.12
C ASP A 80 7.88 4.77 7.12
N THR A 81 7.84 3.45 7.33
CA THR A 81 8.30 2.46 6.36
C THR A 81 7.57 2.63 5.03
N LEU A 82 6.24 2.71 5.04
CA LEU A 82 5.46 2.84 3.83
C LEU A 82 5.72 4.18 3.10
N ARG A 83 5.91 5.28 3.84
CA ARG A 83 6.37 6.57 3.29
C ARG A 83 7.73 6.48 2.63
N SER A 84 8.69 5.81 3.25
CA SER A 84 10.02 5.61 2.66
C SER A 84 9.94 4.82 1.35
N ARG A 85 9.09 3.79 1.29
CA ARG A 85 8.87 2.96 0.10
C ARG A 85 8.15 3.76 -1.00
N ALA A 86 7.21 4.63 -0.65
CA ALA A 86 6.56 5.56 -1.58
C ALA A 86 7.57 6.41 -2.34
N ALA A 87 8.58 6.93 -1.63
CA ALA A 87 9.61 7.78 -2.23
C ALA A 87 10.44 7.03 -3.29
N LEU A 88 10.71 5.72 -3.09
CA LEU A 88 11.43 4.88 -4.05
C LEU A 88 10.65 4.70 -5.37
N LEU A 89 9.32 4.61 -5.27
CA LEU A 89 8.45 4.47 -6.43
C LEU A 89 8.32 5.76 -7.24
N SER A 90 8.41 6.91 -6.57
CA SER A 90 8.44 8.23 -7.23
C SER A 90 9.78 8.50 -7.91
N SER A 91 10.92 8.12 -7.31
CA SER A 91 12.26 8.43 -7.85
C SER A 91 12.62 7.60 -9.10
N ASN A 92 12.10 6.37 -9.22
CA ASN A 92 12.46 5.45 -10.29
C ASN A 92 11.63 5.61 -11.56
N SER A 93 10.62 6.48 -11.58
CA SER A 93 9.77 6.70 -12.75
C SER A 93 9.83 8.14 -13.19
N ALA A 94 10.56 8.40 -14.28
CA ALA A 94 10.84 9.73 -14.84
C ALA A 94 9.58 10.59 -15.17
N SER A 95 8.37 10.04 -15.03
CA SER A 95 7.09 10.68 -15.33
C SER A 95 6.06 10.66 -14.19
N ARG A 96 6.37 10.08 -13.01
CA ARG A 96 5.40 9.95 -11.91
C ARG A 96 5.30 11.25 -11.11
N LYS A 97 4.10 11.80 -11.02
CA LYS A 97 3.84 13.14 -10.48
C LYS A 97 3.31 13.12 -9.04
N SER A 98 2.60 12.06 -8.65
CA SER A 98 1.99 11.96 -7.31
C SER A 98 1.94 10.51 -6.82
N THR A 99 2.20 10.32 -5.53
CA THR A 99 2.10 9.02 -4.86
C THR A 99 1.30 9.19 -3.57
N SER A 100 0.13 8.54 -3.51
CA SER A 100 -0.70 8.48 -2.32
C SER A 100 -0.40 7.21 -1.51
N ILE A 101 -0.52 7.30 -0.19
CA ILE A 101 -0.20 6.20 0.72
C ILE A 101 -1.48 5.71 1.38
N SER A 102 -1.70 4.40 1.37
CA SER A 102 -2.82 3.74 2.03
C SER A 102 -2.34 2.54 2.84
N LEU A 103 -2.97 2.25 3.97
CA LEU A 103 -2.62 1.12 4.83
C LEU A 103 -3.86 0.29 5.12
N LEU A 104 -3.93 -0.92 4.57
CA LEU A 104 -5.05 -1.83 4.78
C LEU A 104 -4.75 -2.82 5.90
N LYS A 105 -5.64 -2.82 6.89
CA LYS A 105 -5.54 -3.63 8.10
C LYS A 105 -6.75 -4.55 8.16
N ARG A 106 -6.64 -5.66 8.90
CA ARG A 106 -7.80 -6.47 9.30
C ARG A 106 -8.95 -5.61 9.86
N ALA A 107 -8.64 -4.52 10.56
CA ALA A 107 -9.61 -3.56 11.07
C ALA A 107 -10.05 -2.49 10.05
N ALA A 108 -9.22 -2.15 9.04
CA ALA A 108 -9.59 -1.16 8.02
C ALA A 108 -10.68 -1.71 7.07
N PHE A 109 -10.72 -3.03 6.86
CA PHE A 109 -11.83 -3.69 6.16
C PHE A 109 -13.17 -3.58 6.92
N LEU A 110 -13.12 -3.32 8.23
CA LEU A 110 -14.29 -3.15 9.10
C LEU A 110 -14.58 -1.68 9.46
N LEU A 111 -13.66 -0.77 9.16
CA LEU A 111 -13.79 0.66 9.44
C LEU A 111 -13.75 1.42 8.13
N LYS A 112 -14.93 1.61 7.53
CA LYS A 112 -15.20 2.78 6.69
C LYS A 112 -14.63 4.02 7.38
N ASN A 113 -14.03 4.91 6.59
CA ASN A 113 -13.45 6.21 6.94
C ASN A 113 -11.94 6.16 7.23
N TRP A 114 -11.08 6.38 6.22
CA TRP A 114 -9.79 7.09 6.41
C TRP A 114 -9.07 7.50 5.11
N LEU A 115 -9.78 8.06 4.13
CA LEU A 115 -9.19 8.83 3.03
C LEU A 115 -9.45 10.34 3.25
N LYS A 116 -8.81 10.89 4.27
CA LYS A 116 -8.53 12.34 4.40
C LYS A 116 -7.05 12.53 4.70
N ALA A 117 -6.23 12.19 3.71
CA ALA A 117 -4.84 12.68 3.62
C ALA A 117 -4.67 13.60 2.41
N LYS A 118 -5.77 14.23 1.94
CA LYS A 118 -5.75 15.48 1.19
C LYS A 118 -5.89 16.60 2.21
N GLU A 119 -4.77 17.19 2.61
CA GLU A 119 -4.58 18.54 3.16
C GLU A 119 -3.23 18.56 3.90
N LEU A 120 -2.16 18.67 3.12
CA LEU A 120 -0.93 19.36 3.53
C LEU A 120 -0.65 20.35 2.41
N ASP A 121 -1.36 21.47 2.47
CA ASP A 121 -0.79 22.78 2.14
C ASP A 121 0.08 23.23 3.33
#